data_AF-A0A527V6G8-F1
#
_entry.id   AF-A0A527V6G8-F1
#
_cell.length_a   1.000
_cell.length_b   1.000
_cell.length_c   1.000
_cell.angle_alpha   90.00
_cell.angle_beta   90.00
_cell.angle_gamma   90.00
#
_symmetry.space_group_name_H-M   'P 1'
#
loop_
_entity.id
_entity.type
_entity.pdbx_description
1 polymer ?
#
loop_
_entity_poly.entity_id
_entity_poly.type
_entity_poly.pdbx_seq_one_letter_code
_entity_poly.pdbx_strand_id
1 'polypeptide(L)'
;MHDAVRQIHDAVLQRGFSRDWSLAERLVYSGSLDRTSLNIPVDIEIDDLDFVGPPEIRISAAYELPDRKMPHVLGPRRSLCYYAKGAVVLDRYNPGGTILQCLDQAEKVVRDAVRGRSDADFADEFQVYWSTKYTLVDLPKGYFKSTSS
;
A
#
# COMPACT_ATOMS: atom_id res chain seq x y z
N MET A 1 -20.25 7.03 -12.91
CA MET A 1 -18.77 6.95 -12.92
C MET A 1 -18.11 8.16 -12.25
N HIS A 2 -18.41 9.41 -12.63
CA HIS A 2 -17.83 10.61 -11.99
C HIS A 2 -18.04 10.72 -10.47
N ASP A 3 -19.20 10.25 -9.98
CA ASP A 3 -19.53 10.34 -8.56
C ASP A 3 -18.67 9.41 -7.69
N ALA A 4 -18.38 8.19 -8.17
CA ALA A 4 -17.58 7.21 -7.44
C ALA A 4 -16.13 7.70 -7.24
N VAL A 5 -15.52 8.26 -8.28
CA VAL A 5 -14.16 8.82 -8.20
C VAL A 5 -14.10 9.97 -7.20
N ARG A 6 -15.12 10.85 -7.17
CA ARG A 6 -15.20 11.93 -6.19
C ARG A 6 -15.31 11.40 -4.77
N GLN A 7 -16.21 10.45 -4.51
CA GLN A 7 -16.38 9.83 -3.19
C GLN A 7 -15.09 9.16 -2.69
N ILE A 8 -14.39 8.44 -3.57
CA ILE A 8 -13.09 7.84 -3.26
C ILE A 8 -12.07 8.93 -2.93
N HIS A 9 -11.97 9.96 -3.78
CA HIS A 9 -11.03 11.05 -3.60
C HIS A 9 -11.25 11.74 -2.25
N ASP A 10 -12.47 12.14 -1.95
CA ASP A 10 -12.84 12.81 -0.69
C ASP A 10 -12.50 11.93 0.52
N ALA A 11 -12.86 10.64 0.47
CA ALA A 11 -12.59 9.69 1.55
C ALA A 11 -11.09 9.50 1.82
N VAL A 12 -10.30 9.31 0.75
CA VAL A 12 -8.86 9.07 0.84
C VAL A 12 -8.13 10.33 1.31
N LEU A 13 -8.51 11.52 0.81
CA LEU A 13 -7.98 12.79 1.31
C LEU A 13 -8.32 13.02 2.79
N GLN A 14 -9.56 12.75 3.21
CA GLN A 14 -9.98 12.89 4.61
C GLN A 14 -9.18 11.95 5.54
N ARG A 15 -8.77 10.78 5.06
CA ARG A 15 -7.89 9.85 5.81
C ARG A 15 -6.44 10.36 5.93
N GLY A 16 -6.07 11.39 5.17
CA GLY A 16 -4.75 12.02 5.18
C GLY A 16 -3.82 11.57 4.07
N PHE A 17 -4.34 10.93 3.03
CA PHE A 17 -3.58 10.62 1.82
C PHE A 17 -3.57 11.82 0.89
N SER A 18 -2.64 11.82 -0.06
CA SER A 18 -2.51 12.83 -1.10
C SER A 18 -2.53 12.18 -2.46
N ARG A 19 -3.13 12.86 -3.44
CA ARG A 19 -3.21 12.38 -4.81
C ARG A 19 -1.85 12.56 -5.51
N ASP A 20 -1.35 11.51 -6.17
CA ASP A 20 -0.25 11.64 -7.11
C ASP A 20 -0.79 12.13 -8.47
N TRP A 21 -0.53 13.40 -8.76
CA TRP A 21 -0.94 14.05 -10.00
C TRP A 21 0.03 13.80 -11.16
N SER A 22 1.24 13.30 -10.89
CA SER A 22 2.19 12.93 -11.94
C SER A 22 1.72 11.70 -12.74
N LEU A 23 0.88 10.88 -12.11
CA LEU A 23 0.22 9.71 -12.70
C LEU A 23 -1.24 10.02 -13.05
N ALA A 24 -1.53 11.12 -13.75
CA ALA A 24 -2.89 11.64 -13.96
C ALA A 24 -3.91 10.60 -14.49
N GLU A 25 -3.47 9.66 -15.33
CA GLU A 25 -4.31 8.59 -15.91
C GLU A 25 -4.63 7.45 -14.93
N ARG A 26 -3.95 7.38 -13.79
CA ARG A 26 -4.10 6.31 -12.78
C ARG A 26 -4.57 6.90 -11.46
N LEU A 27 -5.52 6.25 -10.78
CA LEU A 27 -5.98 6.72 -9.47
C LEU A 27 -5.04 6.27 -8.35
N VAL A 28 -3.88 6.93 -8.24
CA VAL A 28 -2.85 6.61 -7.24
C VAL A 28 -2.82 7.65 -6.13
N TYR A 29 -2.86 7.18 -4.89
CA TYR A 29 -2.78 8.04 -3.70
C TYR A 29 -1.68 7.54 -2.78
N SER A 30 -0.93 8.47 -2.19
CA SER A 30 0.14 8.16 -1.25
C SER A 30 -0.23 8.67 0.14
N GLY A 31 0.07 7.87 1.16
CA GLY A 31 -0.21 8.20 2.55
C GLY A 31 0.51 7.24 3.48
N SER A 32 0.08 7.18 4.74
CA SER A 32 0.67 6.28 5.72
C SER A 32 -0.39 5.44 6.43
N LEU A 33 -0.07 4.15 6.62
CA LEU A 33 -0.79 3.26 7.53
C LEU A 33 -0.23 3.41 8.95
N ASP A 34 -1.07 3.19 9.96
CA ASP A 34 -0.68 3.26 11.38
C ASP A 34 0.05 4.57 11.74
N ARG A 35 -0.55 5.69 11.35
CA ARG A 35 0.02 7.05 11.51
C ARG A 35 0.42 7.41 12.95
N THR A 36 -0.08 6.70 13.94
CA THR A 36 0.15 6.95 15.37
C THR A 36 1.33 6.19 15.95
N SER A 37 1.78 5.12 15.29
CA SER A 37 2.86 4.27 15.79
C SER A 37 3.89 4.03 14.69
N LEU A 38 3.58 3.15 13.73
CA LEU A 38 4.57 2.72 12.74
C LEU A 38 4.73 3.67 11.54
N ASN A 39 3.73 4.51 11.26
CA ASN A 39 3.72 5.48 10.17
C ASN A 39 4.30 4.94 8.84
N ILE A 40 3.72 3.84 8.34
CA ILE A 40 4.27 3.10 7.19
C ILE A 40 3.77 3.74 5.90
N PRO A 41 4.65 4.34 5.08
CA PRO A 41 4.24 4.98 3.84
C PRO A 41 3.80 3.94 2.81
N VAL A 42 2.63 4.15 2.23
CA VAL A 42 2.03 3.27 1.22
C VAL A 42 1.46 4.07 0.07
N ASP A 43 1.41 3.40 -1.09
CA ASP A 43 0.68 3.85 -2.27
C ASP A 43 -0.51 2.93 -2.48
N ILE A 44 -1.71 3.50 -2.62
CA ILE A 44 -2.90 2.79 -3.05
C ILE A 44 -3.22 3.16 -4.50
N GLU A 45 -3.41 2.15 -5.33
CA GLU A 45 -3.85 2.30 -6.71
C GLU A 45 -5.24 1.71 -6.90
N ILE A 46 -6.13 2.50 -7.47
CA ILE A 46 -7.55 2.18 -7.66
C ILE A 46 -7.83 2.14 -9.15
N ASP A 47 -7.67 0.98 -9.76
CA ASP A 47 -7.88 0.73 -11.19
C ASP A 47 -9.25 0.08 -11.49
N ASP A 48 -9.91 -0.47 -10.48
CA ASP A 48 -11.26 -1.05 -10.54
C ASP A 48 -12.24 -0.27 -9.66
N LEU A 49 -13.22 0.38 -10.30
CA LEU A 49 -14.30 1.12 -9.62
C LEU A 49 -15.57 0.29 -9.39
N ASP A 50 -15.64 -0.92 -9.97
CA ASP A 50 -16.72 -1.88 -9.73
C ASP A 50 -16.40 -2.81 -8.55
N PHE A 51 -15.17 -2.75 -8.04
CA PHE A 51 -14.67 -3.52 -6.89
C PHE A 51 -14.88 -5.04 -7.04
N VAL A 52 -14.62 -5.54 -8.25
CA VAL A 52 -14.50 -6.99 -8.50
C VAL A 52 -13.34 -7.55 -7.68
N GLY A 53 -12.28 -6.76 -7.51
CA GLY A 53 -11.17 -7.05 -6.62
C GLY A 53 -10.84 -5.88 -5.67
N PRO A 54 -10.08 -6.16 -4.60
CA PRO A 54 -9.55 -5.11 -3.74
C PRO A 54 -8.46 -4.31 -4.49
N PRO A 55 -8.34 -3.00 -4.24
CA PRO A 55 -7.31 -2.17 -4.86
C PRO A 55 -5.91 -2.63 -4.45
N GLU A 56 -4.90 -2.34 -5.28
CA GLU A 56 -3.53 -2.66 -4.91
C GLU A 56 -3.02 -1.64 -3.88
N ILE A 57 -2.55 -2.12 -2.73
CA ILE A 57 -1.87 -1.30 -1.72
C ILE A 57 -0.43 -1.78 -1.64
N ARG A 58 0.53 -0.89 -1.87
CA ARG A 58 1.96 -1.19 -1.88
C ARG A 58 2.67 -0.38 -0.83
N ILE A 59 3.65 -0.98 -0.17
CA ILE A 59 4.60 -0.22 0.63
C ILE A 59 5.45 0.62 -0.32
N SER A 60 5.58 1.92 -0.05
CA SER A 60 6.27 2.84 -0.94
C SER A 60 7.69 2.36 -1.25
N ALA A 61 8.13 2.53 -2.49
CA ALA A 61 9.48 2.13 -2.92
C ALA A 61 10.58 2.88 -2.16
N ALA A 62 10.29 4.11 -1.72
CA ALA A 62 11.19 4.92 -0.90
C ALA A 62 11.38 4.39 0.52
N TYR A 63 10.56 3.41 0.96
CA TYR A 63 10.61 2.86 2.30
C TYR A 63 11.49 1.61 2.35
N GLU A 64 12.59 1.61 3.10
CA GLU A 64 13.54 0.50 3.11
C GLU A 64 13.03 -0.74 3.87
N LEU A 65 12.34 -1.64 3.18
CA LEU A 65 11.97 -2.94 3.75
C LEU A 65 13.19 -3.71 4.27
N PRO A 66 13.08 -4.43 5.39
CA PRO A 66 14.12 -5.32 5.87
C PRO A 66 14.34 -6.43 4.88
N ASP A 67 15.59 -6.89 4.81
CA ASP A 67 16.01 -8.02 3.97
C ASP A 67 15.24 -9.32 4.28
N ARG A 68 14.50 -9.36 5.38
CA ARG A 68 13.67 -10.49 5.79
C ARG A 68 12.27 -10.41 5.16
N LYS A 69 11.81 -11.54 4.61
CA LYS A 69 10.44 -11.71 4.09
C LYS A 69 9.39 -11.35 5.15
N MET A 70 8.73 -10.21 4.96
CA MET A 70 7.51 -9.87 5.70
C MET A 70 6.36 -10.76 5.23
N PRO A 71 5.61 -11.40 6.15
CA PRO A 71 4.33 -12.01 5.83
C PRO A 71 3.45 -10.97 5.13
N HIS A 72 2.70 -11.39 4.12
CA HIS A 72 1.77 -10.54 3.36
C HIS A 72 2.39 -9.44 2.48
N VAL A 73 3.72 -9.26 2.43
CA VAL A 73 4.35 -8.41 1.41
C VAL A 73 4.78 -9.27 0.22
N LEU A 74 4.22 -9.01 -0.95
CA LEU A 74 4.37 -9.82 -2.15
C LEU A 74 5.30 -9.16 -3.18
N GLY A 75 6.32 -9.92 -3.59
CA GLY A 75 7.16 -9.62 -4.76
C GLY A 75 7.96 -8.31 -4.66
N PRO A 76 8.68 -7.94 -5.74
CA PRO A 76 9.50 -6.73 -5.77
C PRO A 76 8.69 -5.43 -5.75
N ARG A 77 7.39 -5.50 -6.07
CA ARG A 77 6.45 -4.36 -5.99
C ARG A 77 5.93 -4.08 -4.58
N ARG A 78 6.28 -4.92 -3.59
CA ARG A 78 5.95 -4.71 -2.17
C ARG A 78 4.45 -4.58 -1.92
N SER A 79 3.66 -5.37 -2.65
CA SER A 79 2.20 -5.36 -2.59
C SER A 79 1.70 -6.06 -1.33
N LEU A 80 0.76 -5.45 -0.62
CA LEU A 80 0.16 -6.01 0.58
C LEU A 80 -0.95 -7.00 0.21
N CYS A 81 -0.86 -8.21 0.74
CA CYS A 81 -1.91 -9.21 0.71
C CYS A 81 -2.79 -9.06 1.96
N TYR A 82 -3.73 -8.12 1.92
CA TYR A 82 -4.53 -7.74 3.09
C TYR A 82 -5.91 -8.42 3.17
N TYR A 83 -6.35 -9.08 2.09
CA TYR A 83 -7.52 -9.96 2.11
C TYR A 83 -7.13 -11.39 1.73
N ALA A 84 -7.72 -12.36 2.44
CA ALA A 84 -7.73 -13.73 1.97
C ALA A 84 -8.61 -13.83 0.70
N LYS A 85 -8.20 -14.68 -0.25
CA LYS A 85 -8.90 -14.86 -1.52
C LYS A 85 -10.37 -15.25 -1.27
N GLY A 86 -11.31 -14.44 -1.75
CA GLY A 86 -12.76 -14.67 -1.62
C GLY A 86 -13.38 -14.33 -0.26
N ALA A 87 -12.64 -13.68 0.64
CA ALA A 87 -13.08 -13.44 2.01
C ALA A 87 -13.76 -12.08 2.26
N VAL A 88 -13.92 -11.24 1.23
CA VAL A 88 -14.46 -9.88 1.40
C VAL A 88 -15.56 -9.58 0.38
N VAL A 89 -16.61 -8.92 0.86
CA VAL A 89 -17.60 -8.24 0.03
C VAL A 89 -17.20 -6.77 -0.03
N LEU A 90 -17.00 -6.26 -1.23
CA LEU A 90 -16.68 -4.85 -1.49
C LEU A 90 -17.94 -4.19 -2.06
N ASP A 91 -18.33 -3.05 -1.48
CA ASP A 91 -19.56 -2.37 -1.85
C ASP A 91 -19.30 -1.30 -2.92
N ARG A 92 -19.65 -1.63 -4.17
CA ARG A 92 -19.55 -0.70 -5.31
C ARG A 92 -20.46 0.52 -5.19
N TYR A 93 -21.51 0.45 -4.38
CA TYR A 93 -22.45 1.56 -4.17
C TYR A 93 -21.99 2.52 -3.05
N ASN A 94 -20.99 2.11 -2.28
CA ASN A 94 -20.28 2.94 -1.30
C ASN A 94 -18.76 2.91 -1.57
N PRO A 95 -18.31 3.44 -2.72
CA PRO A 95 -16.92 3.34 -3.17
C PRO A 95 -15.93 3.99 -2.19
N GLY A 96 -16.28 5.13 -1.58
CA GLY A 96 -15.45 5.78 -0.56
C GLY A 96 -15.30 4.91 0.69
N GLY A 97 -16.41 4.39 1.23
CA GLY A 97 -16.38 3.48 2.38
C GLY A 97 -15.62 2.19 2.12
N THR A 98 -15.76 1.62 0.92
CA THR A 98 -15.05 0.42 0.50
C THR A 98 -13.53 0.62 0.46
N ILE A 99 -13.04 1.76 -0.04
CA ILE A 99 -11.61 2.08 -0.01
C ILE A 99 -11.10 2.25 1.42
N LEU A 100 -11.84 2.93 2.29
CA LEU A 100 -11.47 3.07 3.70
C LEU A 100 -11.40 1.71 4.41
N GLN A 101 -12.35 0.83 4.14
CA GLN A 101 -12.34 -0.55 4.65
C GLN A 101 -11.08 -1.31 4.21
N CYS A 102 -10.65 -1.15 2.94
CA CYS A 102 -9.43 -1.77 2.44
C CYS A 102 -8.18 -1.25 3.16
N LEU A 103 -8.08 0.07 3.36
CA LEU A 103 -6.97 0.70 4.09
C LEU A 103 -6.91 0.24 5.54
N ASP A 104 -8.04 0.17 6.24
CA ASP A 104 -8.09 -0.28 7.64
C ASP A 104 -7.73 -1.77 7.77
N GLN A 105 -8.14 -2.60 6.81
CA GLN A 105 -7.75 -4.01 6.78
C GLN A 105 -6.24 -4.17 6.49
N ALA A 106 -5.68 -3.40 5.56
CA ALA A 106 -4.25 -3.40 5.30
C ALA A 106 -3.45 -2.98 6.53
N GLU A 107 -3.92 -1.95 7.24
CA GLU A 107 -3.32 -1.52 8.50
C GLU A 107 -3.34 -2.63 9.55
N LYS A 108 -4.47 -3.34 9.72
CA LYS A 108 -4.55 -4.51 10.61
C LYS A 108 -3.55 -5.60 10.25
N VAL A 109 -3.49 -6.00 8.98
CA VAL A 109 -2.57 -7.07 8.54
C VAL A 109 -1.11 -6.70 8.79
N VAL A 110 -0.75 -5.43 8.56
CA VAL A 110 0.60 -4.95 8.83
C VAL A 110 0.89 -4.93 10.33
N ARG A 111 -0.03 -4.43 11.17
CA ARG A 111 0.11 -4.49 12.63
C ARG A 111 0.25 -5.92 13.15
N ASP A 112 -0.57 -6.84 12.65
CA ASP A 112 -0.54 -8.25 13.08
C ASP A 112 0.76 -8.94 12.63
N ALA A 113 1.25 -8.63 11.43
CA ALA A 113 2.53 -9.14 10.94
C ALA A 113 3.72 -8.67 11.78
N VAL A 114 3.65 -7.45 12.32
CA VAL A 114 4.64 -6.88 13.25
C VAL A 114 4.50 -7.54 14.63
N ARG A 115 3.28 -7.65 15.17
CA ARG A 115 3.00 -8.16 16.52
C ARG A 115 3.22 -9.66 16.70
N GLY A 116 2.76 -10.47 15.74
CA GLY A 116 2.85 -11.94 15.78
C GLY A 116 4.27 -12.52 15.76
N ARG A 117 5.31 -11.68 15.86
CA ARG A 117 6.73 -12.03 15.84
C ARG A 117 7.50 -11.58 17.10
N SER A 118 6.82 -11.08 18.13
CA SER A 118 7.32 -10.52 19.41
C SER A 118 7.35 -8.98 19.43
N ASP A 119 6.63 -8.41 20.40
CA ASP A 119 5.91 -7.12 20.29
C ASP A 119 6.69 -5.83 20.58
N ALA A 120 7.84 -5.87 21.26
CA ALA A 120 8.56 -4.64 21.66
C ALA A 120 9.82 -4.44 20.81
N ASP A 121 10.72 -5.43 20.82
CA ASP A 121 12.00 -5.34 20.12
C ASP A 121 11.81 -5.19 18.60
N PHE A 122 10.86 -5.90 17.97
CA PHE A 122 10.65 -5.75 16.53
C PHE A 122 9.94 -4.45 16.15
N ALA A 123 9.06 -3.88 16.98
CA ALA A 123 8.41 -2.61 16.65
C ALA A 123 9.43 -1.44 16.71
N ASP A 124 10.29 -1.46 17.73
CA ASP A 124 11.39 -0.51 17.87
C ASP A 124 12.46 -0.74 16.79
N GLU A 125 12.83 -1.99 16.51
CA GLU A 125 13.74 -2.34 15.40
C GLU A 125 13.13 -2.01 14.04
N PHE A 126 11.82 -2.17 13.83
CA PHE A 126 11.13 -1.85 12.58
C PHE A 126 11.23 -0.36 12.30
N GLN A 127 10.98 0.51 13.29
CA GLN A 127 11.15 1.95 13.10
C GLN A 127 12.62 2.34 12.86
N VAL A 128 13.54 1.80 13.66
CA VAL A 128 14.97 2.16 13.61
C VAL A 128 15.66 1.64 12.34
N TYR A 129 15.39 0.40 11.94
CA TYR A 129 15.96 -0.23 10.75
C TYR A 129 15.43 0.46 9.47
N TRP A 130 14.14 0.80 9.41
CA TRP A 130 13.55 1.45 8.23
C TRP A 130 13.92 2.94 8.06
N SER A 131 14.35 3.62 9.12
CA SER A 131 14.79 5.01 9.05
C SER A 131 16.28 5.17 8.72
N THR A 132 17.04 4.08 8.68
CA THR A 132 18.51 4.17 8.76
C THR A 132 19.22 3.20 7.81
N LYS A 133 19.10 3.44 6.49
CA LYS A 133 20.19 3.26 5.52
C LYS A 133 19.82 3.80 4.14
N TYR A 134 20.84 3.97 3.32
CA TYR A 134 20.77 4.08 1.87
C TYR A 134 21.53 2.89 1.35
N THR A 135 20.91 2.06 0.50
CA THR A 135 21.65 1.00 -0.18
C THR A 135 21.49 1.09 -1.70
N LEU A 136 22.64 1.22 -2.37
CA LEU A 136 22.79 1.12 -3.83
C LEU A 136 22.35 -0.26 -4.31
N VAL A 137 21.39 -0.28 -5.24
CA VAL A 137 20.92 -1.51 -5.90
C VAL A 137 21.77 -1.75 -7.14
N ASP A 138 22.41 -2.91 -7.22
CA ASP A 138 23.05 -3.38 -8.45
C ASP A 138 21.99 -4.03 -9.34
N LEU A 139 21.68 -3.38 -10.46
CA LEU A 139 20.79 -3.92 -11.48
C LEU A 139 21.60 -4.84 -12.40
N PRO A 140 21.16 -6.08 -12.68
CA PRO A 140 21.79 -6.88 -13.72
C PRO A 140 21.68 -6.17 -15.08
N LYS A 141 22.79 -6.18 -15.85
CA LYS A 141 22.84 -5.58 -17.20
C LYS A 141 21.71 -6.16 -18.08
N GLY A 142 20.75 -5.31 -18.46
CA GLY A 142 19.70 -5.66 -19.42
C GLY A 142 18.27 -5.24 -19.06
N TYR A 143 18.04 -4.47 -17.99
CA TYR A 143 16.69 -4.09 -17.55
C TYR A 143 15.94 -3.09 -18.46
N PHE A 144 16.57 -2.55 -19.51
CA PHE A 144 15.88 -1.76 -20.53
C PHE A 144 15.56 -2.63 -21.74
N LYS A 145 14.31 -3.09 -21.87
CA LYS A 145 13.79 -3.56 -23.16
C LYS A 145 13.14 -2.39 -23.90
N SER A 146 13.75 -2.09 -25.04
CA SER A 146 13.30 -1.26 -26.14
C SER A 146 11.85 -1.56 -26.55
N THR A 147 11.01 -0.52 -26.66
CA THR A 147 9.86 -0.54 -27.57
C THR A 147 10.29 0.04 -28.90
N SER A 148 10.45 -0.84 -29.88
CA SER A 148 10.52 -0.54 -31.29
C SER A 148 9.10 -0.50 -31.87
N SER A 149 8.75 0.60 -32.52
CA SER A 149 7.92 0.65 -33.74
C SER A 149 8.32 1.90 -34.51
#